data_AF-A0A812LXR3-F1
#
_entry.id   AF-A0A812LXR3-F1
#
_cell.length_a   1.000
_cell.length_b   1.000
_cell.length_c   1.000
_cell.angle_alpha   90.00
_cell.angle_beta   90.00
_cell.angle_gamma   90.00
#
_symmetry.space_group_name_H-M   'P 1'
#
loop_
_entity.id
_entity.type
_entity.pdbx_description
1 polymer ?
#
loop_
_entity_poly.entity_id
_entity_poly.type
_entity_poly.pdbx_seq_one_letter_code
_entity_poly.pdbx_strand_id
1 'polypeptide(L)'
;MRSWTCNAALLAASLGAADEGNVITWGPLSLSRDNALQNMEEVHKFIQGIYYSRAPEATFREIWEDVTEGLAFLENLALGSTPALCFAIGMELYHWFYFRWKDGAVPRAEVDESAQMRAAVLLRCGLKSAGCFESIEDAAQQPPEAQIRGFMERGCHIFWQQLVMIEAEIGSELARRGDVRPAAWMLRNASEHFSQMMRHPYFARFPWQRPHDMNYNHEMFPSPGPVWPSKMLPIESWLEEHFTTFRGELDALLQHAGLFDALHEAERNAEGQDHARDTDWTVLELADTREEEPWKLAACSQLPRTCELLQRRPEFQCDHAAAYINRMRPGAWIKPHMGGPPRLVAHLGHLGDKEVT
;
A
#
# COMPACT_ATOMS: atom_id res chain seq x y z
N MET A 1 -19.29 -20.34 -13.61
CA MET A 1 -19.25 -21.62 -12.87
C MET A 1 -18.22 -22.56 -13.50
N ARG A 2 -16.97 -22.47 -13.06
CA ARG A 2 -15.93 -23.51 -13.21
C ARG A 2 -15.29 -23.64 -11.84
N SER A 3 -15.43 -24.80 -11.22
CA SER A 3 -15.01 -25.05 -9.84
C SER A 3 -13.50 -25.13 -9.74
N TRP A 4 -12.90 -24.21 -9.01
CA TRP A 4 -11.52 -24.31 -8.53
C TRP A 4 -11.56 -24.99 -7.17
N THR A 5 -11.64 -26.31 -7.14
CA THR A 5 -11.41 -27.06 -5.89
C THR A 5 -9.91 -27.14 -5.66
N CYS A 6 -9.37 -26.19 -4.89
CA CYS A 6 -7.97 -26.21 -4.46
C CYS A 6 -7.88 -27.03 -3.17
N ASN A 7 -7.40 -28.27 -3.28
CA ASN A 7 -7.11 -29.11 -2.12
C ASN A 7 -5.92 -28.51 -1.35
N ALA A 8 -6.21 -27.79 -0.26
CA ALA A 8 -5.24 -27.19 0.65
C ALA A 8 -4.27 -28.19 1.33
N ALA A 9 -4.46 -29.50 1.13
CA ALA A 9 -3.59 -30.55 1.69
C ALA A 9 -2.41 -30.95 0.77
N LEU A 10 -2.26 -30.34 -0.41
CA LEU A 10 -1.17 -30.66 -1.38
C LEU A 10 -0.05 -29.61 -1.46
N LEU A 11 -0.14 -28.50 -0.72
CA LEU A 11 0.86 -27.41 -0.73
C LEU A 11 2.12 -27.70 0.10
N ALA A 12 2.12 -28.76 0.92
CA ALA A 12 3.27 -29.13 1.75
C ALA A 12 4.09 -30.34 1.23
N ALA A 13 3.79 -30.89 0.04
CA ALA A 13 4.46 -32.10 -0.45
C ALA A 13 4.98 -31.99 -1.89
N SER A 14 6.32 -31.93 -1.98
CA SER A 14 7.16 -32.34 -3.12
C SER A 14 7.08 -31.53 -4.43
N LEU A 15 7.72 -30.37 -4.48
CA LEU A 15 8.40 -29.89 -5.69
C LEU A 15 9.67 -29.15 -5.26
N GLY A 16 10.84 -29.73 -5.57
CA GLY A 16 12.10 -29.01 -5.46
C GLY A 16 12.05 -27.79 -6.38
N ALA A 17 12.69 -26.69 -5.96
CA ALA A 17 12.91 -25.56 -6.86
C ALA A 17 13.61 -26.06 -8.13
N ALA A 18 12.96 -25.92 -9.28
CA ALA A 18 13.61 -26.10 -10.56
C ALA A 18 14.45 -24.84 -10.83
N ASP A 19 15.74 -25.02 -11.09
CA ASP A 19 16.71 -23.93 -11.29
C ASP A 19 16.97 -23.78 -12.79
N GLU A 20 16.24 -22.88 -13.45
CA GLU A 20 16.51 -22.49 -14.83
C GLU A 20 17.21 -21.13 -14.85
N GLY A 21 18.50 -21.13 -14.46
CA GLY A 21 19.44 -20.01 -14.58
C GLY A 21 19.12 -18.78 -13.73
N ASN A 22 18.09 -18.03 -14.10
CA ASN A 22 17.65 -16.78 -13.45
C ASN A 22 16.26 -16.85 -12.83
N VAL A 23 15.51 -17.94 -13.05
CA VAL A 23 14.15 -18.12 -12.52
C VAL A 23 14.13 -19.23 -11.47
N ILE A 24 13.46 -18.97 -10.35
CA ILE A 24 13.16 -19.93 -9.29
C ILE A 24 11.66 -20.19 -9.33
N THR A 25 11.28 -21.43 -9.61
CA THR A 25 9.88 -21.85 -9.56
C THR A 25 9.57 -22.49 -8.20
N TRP A 26 8.55 -21.98 -7.51
CA TRP A 26 8.05 -22.57 -6.26
C TRP A 26 6.52 -22.52 -6.22
N GLY A 27 5.88 -23.70 -6.30
CA GLY A 27 4.42 -23.77 -6.41
C GLY A 27 3.94 -22.95 -7.63
N PRO A 28 3.03 -21.97 -7.45
CA PRO A 28 2.58 -21.09 -8.52
C PRO A 28 3.52 -19.91 -8.81
N LEU A 29 4.56 -19.68 -8.00
CA LEU A 29 5.45 -18.52 -8.13
C LEU A 29 6.53 -18.75 -9.19
N SER A 30 6.76 -17.72 -10.01
CA SER A 30 7.90 -17.60 -10.94
C SER A 30 8.76 -16.41 -10.51
N LEU A 31 9.76 -16.68 -9.65
CA LEU A 31 10.57 -15.66 -9.00
C LEU A 31 11.87 -15.43 -9.76
N SER A 32 12.29 -14.17 -9.86
CA SER A 32 13.57 -13.80 -10.44
C SER A 32 14.68 -13.77 -9.38
N ARG A 33 15.89 -14.20 -9.76
CA ARG A 33 17.11 -14.06 -8.93
C ARG A 33 17.66 -12.64 -8.89
N ASP A 34 17.32 -11.77 -9.84
CA ASP A 34 17.92 -10.44 -10.04
C ASP A 34 16.92 -9.28 -10.16
N ASN A 35 15.64 -9.57 -10.40
CA ASN A 35 14.60 -8.56 -10.63
C ASN A 35 13.69 -8.41 -9.40
N ALA A 36 14.06 -7.49 -8.50
CA ALA A 36 13.30 -7.19 -7.29
C ALA A 36 11.89 -6.63 -7.57
N LEU A 37 11.68 -5.90 -8.68
CA LEU A 37 10.37 -5.35 -9.03
C LEU A 37 9.40 -6.45 -9.48
N GLN A 38 9.86 -7.37 -10.33
CA GLN A 38 9.06 -8.55 -10.71
C GLN A 38 8.71 -9.38 -9.47
N ASN A 39 9.69 -9.61 -8.59
CA ASN A 39 9.46 -10.36 -7.35
C ASN A 39 8.41 -9.70 -6.45
N MET A 40 8.40 -8.37 -6.38
CA MET A 40 7.38 -7.64 -5.60
C MET A 40 5.98 -7.92 -6.13
N GLU A 41 5.79 -7.89 -7.46
CA GLU A 41 4.50 -8.19 -8.08
C GLU A 41 4.07 -9.65 -7.87
N GLU A 42 4.97 -10.61 -8.12
CA GLU A 42 4.69 -12.05 -8.00
C GLU A 42 4.39 -12.46 -6.57
N VAL A 43 5.21 -12.02 -5.62
CA VAL A 43 4.99 -12.30 -4.19
C VAL A 43 3.69 -11.65 -3.72
N HIS A 44 3.42 -10.39 -4.07
CA HIS A 44 2.17 -9.74 -3.71
C HIS A 44 0.94 -10.48 -4.24
N LYS A 45 0.96 -10.87 -5.52
CA LYS A 45 -0.11 -11.66 -6.15
C LYS A 45 -0.32 -13.00 -5.46
N PHE A 46 0.75 -13.68 -5.09
CA PHE A 46 0.65 -14.95 -4.38
C PHE A 46 0.00 -14.80 -3.01
N ILE A 47 0.44 -13.81 -2.24
CA ILE A 47 -0.10 -13.58 -0.90
C ILE A 47 -1.56 -13.11 -0.97
N GLN A 48 -1.91 -12.20 -1.88
CA GLN A 48 -3.30 -11.83 -2.16
C GLN A 48 -4.13 -13.02 -2.64
N GLY A 49 -3.54 -13.90 -3.45
CA GLY A 49 -4.16 -15.14 -3.91
C GLY A 49 -4.53 -16.06 -2.75
N ILE A 50 -3.67 -16.21 -1.74
CA ILE A 50 -3.98 -16.97 -0.52
C ILE A 50 -5.20 -16.35 0.19
N TYR A 51 -5.22 -15.03 0.37
CA TYR A 51 -6.34 -14.33 1.00
C TYR A 51 -7.67 -14.56 0.28
N TYR A 52 -7.75 -14.17 -0.99
CA TYR A 52 -9.02 -14.18 -1.72
C TYR A 52 -9.51 -15.58 -2.09
N SER A 53 -8.61 -16.53 -2.34
CA SER A 53 -9.03 -17.90 -2.67
C SER A 53 -9.56 -18.65 -1.44
N ARG A 54 -9.04 -18.34 -0.24
CA ARG A 54 -9.44 -19.02 1.00
C ARG A 54 -10.54 -18.29 1.77
N ALA A 55 -10.68 -16.97 1.61
CA ALA A 55 -11.67 -16.17 2.35
C ALA A 55 -13.11 -16.74 2.39
N PRO A 56 -13.63 -17.39 1.33
CA PRO A 56 -14.99 -17.96 1.38
C PRO A 56 -15.14 -19.20 2.28
N GLU A 57 -14.06 -19.95 2.51
CA GLU A 57 -14.12 -21.30 3.12
C GLU A 57 -13.25 -21.47 4.37
N ALA A 58 -12.22 -20.63 4.53
CA ALA A 58 -11.27 -20.69 5.63
C ALA A 58 -11.53 -19.59 6.66
N THR A 59 -11.22 -19.90 7.91
CA THR A 59 -11.12 -18.88 8.95
C THR A 59 -9.94 -17.96 8.65
N PHE A 60 -10.04 -16.68 9.03
CA PHE A 60 -8.92 -15.75 8.91
C PHE A 60 -7.65 -16.28 9.58
N ARG A 61 -7.79 -17.05 10.68
CA ARG A 61 -6.66 -17.70 11.36
C ARG A 61 -5.91 -18.67 10.44
N GLU A 62 -6.63 -19.51 9.68
CA GLU A 62 -6.00 -20.43 8.73
C GLU A 62 -5.30 -19.69 7.60
N ILE A 63 -5.92 -18.61 7.10
CA ILE A 63 -5.31 -17.74 6.08
C ILE A 63 -4.02 -17.09 6.63
N TRP A 64 -4.07 -16.61 7.86
CA TRP A 64 -2.94 -16.02 8.55
C TRP A 64 -1.79 -17.01 8.75
N GLU A 65 -2.11 -18.24 9.16
CA GLU A 65 -1.13 -19.33 9.32
C GLU A 65 -0.45 -19.66 7.98
N ASP A 66 -1.22 -19.80 6.89
CA ASP A 66 -0.68 -20.02 5.54
C ASP A 66 0.24 -18.89 5.06
N VAL A 67 -0.19 -17.63 5.24
CA VAL A 67 0.60 -16.46 4.84
C VAL A 67 1.89 -16.37 5.67
N THR A 68 1.80 -16.66 6.98
CA THR A 68 2.97 -16.68 7.86
C THR A 68 3.97 -17.76 7.43
N GLU A 69 3.51 -18.96 7.11
CA GLU A 69 4.37 -20.05 6.63
C GLU A 69 5.00 -19.71 5.28
N GLY A 70 4.20 -19.22 4.33
CA GLY A 70 4.67 -18.80 3.01
C GLY A 70 5.74 -17.72 3.09
N LEU A 71 5.52 -16.68 3.90
CA LEU A 71 6.50 -15.60 4.07
C LEU A 71 7.75 -16.05 4.83
N ALA A 72 7.63 -16.95 5.81
CA ALA A 72 8.80 -17.52 6.49
C ALA A 72 9.68 -18.35 5.53
N PHE A 73 9.06 -19.12 4.65
CA PHE A 73 9.79 -19.85 3.60
C PHE A 73 10.51 -18.89 2.65
N LEU A 74 9.79 -17.90 2.12
CA LEU A 74 10.34 -16.91 1.18
C LEU A 74 11.47 -16.10 1.83
N GLU A 75 11.36 -15.75 3.12
CA GLU A 75 12.43 -15.06 3.87
C GLU A 75 13.70 -15.90 3.97
N ASN A 76 13.58 -17.18 4.29
CA ASN A 76 14.73 -18.09 4.31
C ASN A 76 15.40 -18.18 2.94
N LEU A 77 14.60 -18.24 1.86
CA LEU A 77 15.12 -18.23 0.49
C LEU A 77 15.84 -16.91 0.17
N ALA A 78 15.28 -15.78 0.59
CA ALA A 78 15.84 -14.45 0.36
C ALA A 78 17.20 -14.27 1.04
N LEU A 79 17.28 -14.63 2.32
CA LEU A 79 18.50 -14.49 3.13
C LEU A 79 19.56 -15.55 2.78
N GLY A 80 19.14 -16.73 2.31
CA GLY A 80 20.03 -17.85 1.98
C GLY A 80 20.65 -17.77 0.59
N SER A 81 19.85 -17.50 -0.44
CA SER A 81 20.30 -17.65 -1.83
C SER A 81 19.76 -16.62 -2.82
N THR A 82 18.71 -15.88 -2.47
CA THR A 82 18.00 -15.02 -3.44
C THR A 82 17.71 -13.62 -2.89
N PRO A 83 18.73 -12.77 -2.68
CA PRO A 83 18.55 -11.45 -2.06
C PRO A 83 17.57 -10.52 -2.80
N ALA A 84 17.34 -10.72 -4.11
CA ALA A 84 16.35 -9.97 -4.87
C ALA A 84 14.90 -10.15 -4.35
N LEU A 85 14.62 -11.13 -3.51
CA LEU A 85 13.33 -11.31 -2.83
C LEU A 85 13.18 -10.45 -1.57
N CYS A 86 14.30 -9.97 -0.99
CA CYS A 86 14.30 -9.28 0.29
C CYS A 86 13.31 -8.10 0.31
N PHE A 87 13.27 -7.29 -0.75
CA PHE A 87 12.36 -6.14 -0.79
C PHE A 87 10.89 -6.56 -0.79
N ALA A 88 10.53 -7.52 -1.65
CA ALA A 88 9.16 -8.02 -1.77
C ALA A 88 8.64 -8.58 -0.44
N ILE A 89 9.46 -9.40 0.23
CA ILE A 89 9.09 -10.00 1.53
C ILE A 89 9.04 -8.94 2.62
N GLY A 90 9.96 -7.98 2.62
CA GLY A 90 9.93 -6.86 3.55
C GLY A 90 8.63 -6.05 3.43
N MET A 91 8.18 -5.80 2.21
CA MET A 91 6.88 -5.17 1.97
C MET A 91 5.73 -6.06 2.44
N GLU A 92 5.68 -7.35 2.10
CA GLU A 92 4.58 -8.20 2.57
C GLU A 92 4.56 -8.33 4.10
N LEU A 93 5.71 -8.38 4.77
CA LEU A 93 5.78 -8.34 6.23
C LEU A 93 5.19 -7.05 6.79
N TYR A 94 5.53 -5.91 6.18
CA TYR A 94 4.94 -4.62 6.52
C TYR A 94 3.42 -4.66 6.34
N HIS A 95 2.93 -5.12 5.19
CA HIS A 95 1.52 -5.08 4.85
C HIS A 95 0.67 -6.02 5.73
N TRP A 96 1.10 -7.27 5.91
CA TRP A 96 0.32 -8.29 6.62
C TRP A 96 0.41 -8.19 8.13
N PHE A 97 1.60 -7.88 8.64
CA PHE A 97 1.86 -7.89 10.08
C PHE A 97 1.93 -6.48 10.65
N TYR A 98 1.45 -5.45 9.95
CA TYR A 98 1.29 -4.14 10.58
C TYR A 98 0.32 -4.24 11.76
N PHE A 99 -0.77 -4.99 11.64
CA PHE A 99 -1.72 -5.19 12.72
C PHE A 99 -1.55 -6.58 13.33
N ARG A 100 -1.62 -6.66 14.66
CA ARG A 100 -1.51 -7.91 15.39
C ARG A 100 -2.87 -8.60 15.53
N TRP A 101 -2.95 -9.82 15.01
CA TRP A 101 -4.10 -10.71 15.13
C TRP A 101 -3.82 -11.80 16.15
N LYS A 102 -3.93 -11.46 17.44
CA LYS A 102 -3.65 -12.42 18.51
C LYS A 102 -4.79 -13.44 18.58
N ASP A 103 -4.46 -14.72 18.40
CA ASP A 103 -5.36 -15.87 18.58
C ASP A 103 -6.55 -15.95 17.61
N GLY A 104 -6.46 -15.30 16.44
CA GLY A 104 -7.57 -15.24 15.47
C GLY A 104 -8.75 -14.37 15.92
N ALA A 105 -8.62 -13.68 17.05
CA ALA A 105 -9.56 -12.64 17.45
C ALA A 105 -9.29 -11.35 16.65
N VAL A 106 -10.35 -10.55 16.48
CA VAL A 106 -10.37 -9.24 15.83
C VAL A 106 -9.03 -8.51 16.02
N PRO A 107 -8.39 -8.04 14.93
CA PRO A 107 -7.08 -7.43 14.97
C PRO A 107 -7.13 -6.28 15.95
N ARG A 108 -6.15 -6.27 16.84
CA ARG A 108 -5.95 -5.08 17.65
C ARG A 108 -5.19 -4.07 16.81
N ALA A 109 -5.48 -2.81 17.07
CA ALA A 109 -4.67 -1.67 16.67
C ALA A 109 -3.30 -1.71 17.38
N GLU A 110 -2.55 -2.80 17.22
CA GLU A 110 -1.24 -3.03 17.79
C GLU A 110 -0.27 -3.43 16.68
N VAL A 111 0.84 -2.70 16.57
CA VAL A 111 1.96 -3.03 15.69
C VAL A 111 2.66 -4.32 16.11
N ASP A 112 2.87 -5.27 15.18
CA ASP A 112 3.76 -6.42 15.41
C ASP A 112 5.22 -5.97 15.29
N GLU A 113 5.80 -5.51 16.40
CA GLU A 113 7.17 -5.01 16.46
C GLU A 113 8.18 -5.97 15.80
N SER A 114 8.07 -7.28 16.05
CA SER A 114 9.03 -8.26 15.52
C SER A 114 8.95 -8.37 14.00
N ALA A 115 7.74 -8.36 13.44
CA ALA A 115 7.56 -8.39 11.99
C ALA A 115 8.03 -7.08 11.36
N GLN A 116 7.73 -5.93 11.98
CA GLN A 116 8.15 -4.63 11.46
C GLN A 116 9.68 -4.43 11.49
N MET A 117 10.36 -4.92 12.54
CA MET A 117 11.83 -4.92 12.57
C MET A 117 12.43 -5.81 11.47
N ARG A 118 11.85 -6.99 11.22
CA ARG A 118 12.27 -7.86 10.11
C ARG A 118 12.02 -7.22 8.76
N ALA A 119 10.86 -6.56 8.59
CA ALA A 119 10.53 -5.80 7.39
C ALA A 119 11.61 -4.76 7.08
N ALA A 120 12.00 -3.91 8.04
CA ALA A 120 13.06 -2.92 7.84
C ALA A 120 14.41 -3.54 7.44
N VAL A 121 14.80 -4.66 8.06
CA VAL A 121 16.04 -5.39 7.72
C VAL A 121 15.99 -5.92 6.28
N LEU A 122 14.87 -6.50 5.87
CA LEU A 122 14.67 -7.06 4.54
C LEU A 122 14.57 -5.97 3.47
N LEU A 123 13.88 -4.86 3.73
CA LEU A 123 13.85 -3.71 2.81
C LEU A 123 15.26 -3.18 2.55
N ARG A 124 16.08 -3.05 3.60
CA ARG A 124 17.50 -2.68 3.48
C ARG A 124 18.31 -3.72 2.70
N CYS A 125 18.07 -5.02 2.92
CA CYS A 125 18.68 -6.08 2.10
C CYS A 125 18.32 -5.90 0.62
N GLY A 126 17.06 -5.61 0.31
CA GLY A 126 16.56 -5.38 -1.05
C GLY A 126 17.21 -4.19 -1.74
N LEU A 127 17.38 -3.07 -1.03
CA LEU A 127 18.14 -1.91 -1.52
C LEU A 127 19.59 -2.28 -1.88
N LYS A 128 20.23 -3.13 -1.06
CA LYS A 128 21.59 -3.60 -1.33
C LYS A 128 21.66 -4.52 -2.54
N SER A 129 20.75 -5.49 -2.64
CA SER A 129 20.74 -6.43 -3.76
C SER A 129 20.41 -5.75 -5.10
N ALA A 130 19.57 -4.71 -5.09
CA ALA A 130 19.22 -3.94 -6.27
C ALA A 130 20.26 -2.88 -6.66
N GLY A 131 21.41 -2.82 -5.98
CA GLY A 131 22.45 -1.83 -6.27
C GLY A 131 22.00 -0.39 -6.01
N CYS A 132 21.11 -0.17 -5.04
CA CYS A 132 20.59 1.16 -4.71
C CYS A 132 21.49 1.93 -3.74
N PHE A 133 22.45 1.25 -3.10
CA PHE A 133 23.51 1.88 -2.28
C PHE A 133 24.75 2.28 -3.07
N GLU A 134 24.85 1.88 -4.35
CA GLU A 134 25.99 2.25 -5.19
C GLU A 134 26.11 3.77 -5.19
N SER A 135 27.25 4.22 -4.67
CA SER A 135 27.47 5.62 -4.38
C SER A 135 27.64 6.39 -5.68
N ILE A 136 27.29 7.67 -5.63
CA ILE A 136 27.52 8.64 -6.71
C ILE A 136 28.95 8.60 -7.26
N GLU A 137 29.91 8.11 -6.49
CA GLU A 137 31.33 8.01 -6.87
C GLU A 137 31.54 7.00 -8.01
N ASP A 138 30.82 5.88 -8.03
CA ASP A 138 30.87 4.90 -9.13
C ASP A 138 30.08 5.40 -10.36
N ALA A 139 29.00 6.12 -10.11
CA ALA A 139 28.12 6.68 -11.14
C ALA A 139 28.66 7.98 -11.78
N ALA A 140 29.67 8.62 -11.17
CA ALA A 140 30.25 9.91 -11.60
C ALA A 140 30.82 9.89 -13.03
N GLN A 141 30.99 8.71 -13.62
CA GLN A 141 31.44 8.53 -15.00
C GLN A 141 30.31 8.64 -16.04
N GLN A 142 29.04 8.64 -15.61
CA GLN A 142 27.87 8.76 -16.48
C GLN A 142 27.22 10.15 -16.38
N PRO A 143 26.54 10.64 -17.44
CA PRO A 143 25.71 11.83 -17.33
C PRO A 143 24.60 11.68 -16.26
N PRO A 144 24.25 12.74 -15.51
CA PRO A 144 23.27 12.67 -14.43
C PRO A 144 21.92 12.06 -14.84
N GLU A 145 21.46 12.32 -16.07
CA GLU A 145 20.20 11.77 -16.60
C GLU A 145 20.25 10.24 -16.75
N ALA A 146 21.37 9.68 -17.19
CA ALA A 146 21.56 8.24 -17.32
C ALA A 146 21.61 7.56 -15.95
N GLN A 147 22.25 8.21 -14.97
CA GLN A 147 22.28 7.74 -13.58
C GLN A 147 20.86 7.71 -12.98
N ILE A 148 20.10 8.80 -13.15
CA ILE A 148 18.72 8.90 -12.66
C ILE A 148 17.84 7.82 -13.31
N ARG A 149 17.96 7.63 -14.63
CA ARG A 149 17.17 6.61 -15.34
C ARG A 149 17.46 5.21 -14.81
N GLY A 150 18.74 4.81 -14.73
CA GLY A 150 19.10 3.49 -14.21
C GLY A 150 18.66 3.29 -12.75
N PHE A 151 18.71 4.35 -11.94
CA PHE A 151 18.19 4.34 -10.56
C PHE A 151 16.67 4.13 -10.51
N MET A 152 15.93 4.74 -11.44
CA MET A 152 14.48 4.58 -11.54
C MET A 152 14.09 3.20 -12.08
N GLU A 153 14.77 2.70 -13.12
CA GLU A 153 14.54 1.38 -13.74
C GLU A 153 14.73 0.24 -12.74
N ARG A 154 15.66 0.37 -11.79
CA ARG A 154 15.86 -0.60 -10.69
C ARG A 154 14.87 -0.45 -9.54
N GLY A 155 13.96 0.54 -9.59
CA GLY A 155 13.00 0.81 -8.53
C GLY A 155 13.60 1.48 -7.29
N CYS A 156 14.87 1.93 -7.32
CA CYS A 156 15.56 2.45 -6.13
C CYS A 156 14.85 3.69 -5.54
N HIS A 157 14.25 4.52 -6.39
CA HIS A 157 13.44 5.65 -5.95
C HIS A 157 12.26 5.23 -5.06
N ILE A 158 11.60 4.11 -5.36
CA ILE A 158 10.51 3.56 -4.53
C ILE A 158 11.09 2.91 -3.28
N PHE A 159 12.14 2.10 -3.45
CA PHE A 159 12.69 1.29 -2.35
C PHE A 159 13.22 2.14 -1.20
N TRP A 160 13.93 3.22 -1.52
CA TRP A 160 14.45 4.14 -0.52
C TRP A 160 13.33 4.83 0.26
N GLN A 161 12.34 5.35 -0.45
CA GLN A 161 11.24 6.07 0.18
C GLN A 161 10.40 5.15 1.08
N GLN A 162 10.15 3.90 0.66
CA GLN A 162 9.43 2.91 1.47
C GLN A 162 10.20 2.55 2.75
N LEU A 163 11.51 2.26 2.65
CA LEU A 163 12.33 1.95 3.83
C LEU A 163 12.27 3.11 4.85
N VAL A 164 12.53 4.34 4.38
CA VAL A 164 12.60 5.52 5.25
C VAL A 164 11.23 5.81 5.88
N MET A 165 10.15 5.70 5.11
CA MET A 165 8.78 5.86 5.63
C MET A 165 8.51 4.84 6.73
N ILE A 166 8.74 3.56 6.46
CA ILE A 166 8.44 2.47 7.39
C ILE A 166 9.24 2.64 8.69
N GLU A 167 10.54 2.89 8.61
CA GLU A 167 11.36 3.09 9.82
C GLU A 167 10.93 4.35 10.61
N ALA A 168 10.61 5.45 9.93
CA ALA A 168 10.19 6.68 10.61
C ALA A 168 8.83 6.53 11.31
N GLU A 169 7.86 5.93 10.64
CA GLU A 169 6.49 5.81 11.14
C GLU A 169 6.37 4.73 12.22
N ILE A 170 6.97 3.54 12.00
CA ILE A 170 7.02 2.50 13.03
C ILE A 170 7.80 2.97 14.24
N GLY A 171 8.96 3.61 14.03
CA GLY A 171 9.75 4.16 15.13
C GLY A 171 8.98 5.21 15.95
N SER A 172 8.21 6.07 15.28
CA SER A 172 7.36 7.06 15.93
C SER A 172 6.22 6.41 16.72
N GLU A 173 5.59 5.38 16.16
CA GLU A 173 4.51 4.66 16.82
C GLU A 173 4.99 3.90 18.06
N LEU A 174 6.11 3.19 17.96
CA LEU A 174 6.76 2.53 19.11
C LEU A 174 7.14 3.55 20.20
N ALA A 175 7.61 4.74 19.81
CA ALA A 175 7.92 5.80 20.76
C ALA A 175 6.68 6.29 21.53
N ARG A 176 5.53 6.45 20.84
CA ARG A 176 4.26 6.85 21.46
C ARG A 176 3.76 5.82 22.49
N ARG A 177 4.05 4.53 22.26
CA ARG A 177 3.69 3.42 23.16
C ARG A 177 4.63 3.27 24.36
N GLY A 178 5.80 3.91 24.32
CA GLY A 178 6.83 3.78 25.35
C GLY A 178 7.83 2.65 25.10
N ASP A 179 7.85 2.05 23.91
CA ASP A 179 8.80 1.01 23.52
C ASP A 179 10.14 1.63 23.10
N VAL A 180 10.84 2.23 24.07
CA VAL A 180 11.97 3.15 23.85
C VAL A 180 13.10 2.53 23.01
N ARG A 181 13.50 1.30 23.30
CA ARG A 181 14.64 0.66 22.64
C ARG A 181 14.39 0.40 21.14
N PRO A 182 13.32 -0.30 20.74
CA PRO A 182 13.04 -0.53 19.33
C PRO A 182 12.66 0.77 18.60
N ALA A 183 11.95 1.70 19.26
CA ALA A 183 11.69 3.02 18.72
C ALA A 183 12.98 3.78 18.38
N ALA A 184 13.94 3.81 19.30
CA ALA A 184 15.21 4.48 19.09
C ALA A 184 16.06 3.81 18.01
N TRP A 185 15.96 2.48 17.83
CA TRP A 185 16.62 1.80 16.72
C TRP A 185 16.03 2.21 15.37
N MET A 186 14.70 2.12 15.23
CA MET A 186 13.98 2.53 14.02
C MET A 186 14.23 4.00 13.65
N LEU A 187 14.07 4.92 14.61
CA LEU A 187 14.22 6.36 14.35
C LEU A 187 15.66 6.75 14.00
N ARG A 188 16.66 6.08 14.58
CA ARG A 188 18.06 6.29 14.19
C ARG A 188 18.31 5.82 12.76
N ASN A 189 17.83 4.63 12.41
CA ASN A 189 17.97 4.11 11.05
C ASN A 189 17.24 5.01 10.05
N ALA A 190 16.01 5.46 10.35
CA ALA A 190 15.26 6.36 9.50
C ALA A 190 16.04 7.64 9.19
N SER A 191 16.67 8.24 10.21
CA SER A 191 17.51 9.43 10.05
C SER A 191 18.77 9.16 9.23
N GLU A 192 19.43 8.02 9.46
CA GLU A 192 20.65 7.63 8.75
C GLU A 192 20.34 7.32 7.27
N HIS A 193 19.35 6.47 7.01
CA HIS A 193 18.92 6.08 5.68
C HIS A 193 18.33 7.25 4.90
N PHE A 194 17.57 8.16 5.54
CA PHE A 194 17.15 9.40 4.88
C PHE A 194 18.35 10.25 4.45
N SER A 195 19.37 10.39 5.31
CA SER A 195 20.59 11.13 4.98
C SER A 195 21.36 10.49 3.83
N GLN A 196 21.35 9.16 3.72
CA GLN A 196 21.94 8.44 2.58
C GLN A 196 21.09 8.62 1.31
N MET A 197 19.78 8.45 1.41
CA MET A 197 18.81 8.67 0.34
C MET A 197 18.99 10.04 -0.29
N MET A 198 19.02 11.11 0.51
CA MET A 198 19.15 12.49 0.03
C MET A 198 20.48 12.80 -0.65
N ARG A 199 21.49 11.94 -0.54
CA ARG A 199 22.73 12.09 -1.32
C ARG A 199 22.51 11.72 -2.78
N HIS A 200 21.65 10.76 -3.10
CA HIS A 200 21.47 10.32 -4.50
C HIS A 200 20.99 11.45 -5.41
N PRO A 201 21.46 11.53 -6.67
CA PRO A 201 21.14 12.64 -7.58
C PRO A 201 19.63 12.79 -7.82
N TYR A 202 18.90 11.68 -7.81
CA TYR A 202 17.45 11.66 -7.93
C TYR A 202 16.75 12.45 -6.82
N PHE A 203 17.21 12.29 -5.56
CA PHE A 203 16.60 12.89 -4.37
C PHE A 203 17.19 14.26 -4.02
N ALA A 204 18.45 14.51 -4.36
CA ALA A 204 19.17 15.75 -4.04
C ALA A 204 18.52 17.03 -4.58
N ARG A 205 17.64 16.90 -5.58
CA ARG A 205 16.84 18.02 -6.13
C ARG A 205 15.61 18.38 -5.31
N PHE A 206 15.20 17.53 -4.36
CA PHE A 206 14.00 17.77 -3.54
C PHE A 206 14.35 18.56 -2.28
N PRO A 207 13.47 19.47 -1.81
CA PRO A 207 13.71 20.32 -0.65
C PRO A 207 13.45 19.60 0.70
N TRP A 208 13.57 18.28 0.74
CA TRP A 208 13.26 17.48 1.94
C TRP A 208 14.40 17.54 2.96
N GLN A 209 14.07 17.80 4.22
CA GLN A 209 15.05 17.91 5.31
C GLN A 209 14.93 16.80 6.34
N ARG A 210 13.79 16.12 6.40
CA ARG A 210 13.51 14.99 7.29
C ARG A 210 12.60 13.97 6.62
N PRO A 211 12.51 12.72 7.13
CA PRO A 211 11.62 11.69 6.58
C PRO A 211 10.17 12.14 6.33
N HIS A 212 9.60 12.93 7.24
CA HIS A 212 8.20 13.40 7.14
C HIS A 212 7.98 14.51 6.09
N ASP A 213 9.04 15.01 5.45
CA ASP A 213 8.90 15.97 4.35
C ASP A 213 8.74 15.26 2.99
N MET A 214 8.99 13.95 2.93
CA MET A 214 8.90 13.17 1.69
C MET A 214 7.49 13.27 1.09
N ASN A 215 7.45 13.52 -0.21
CA ASN A 215 6.21 13.61 -0.98
C ASN A 215 6.37 12.81 -2.28
N TYR A 216 5.69 11.67 -2.40
CA TYR A 216 5.80 10.79 -3.58
C TYR A 216 5.27 11.43 -4.86
N ASN A 217 4.46 12.49 -4.74
CA ASN A 217 3.97 13.26 -5.87
C ASN A 217 4.90 14.40 -6.27
N HIS A 218 6.01 14.63 -5.57
CA HIS A 218 6.81 15.85 -5.73
C HIS A 218 7.36 16.07 -7.15
N GLU A 219 7.61 15.00 -7.91
CA GLU A 219 8.04 15.12 -9.31
C GLU A 219 7.00 15.81 -10.20
N MET A 220 5.74 15.45 -10.04
CA MET A 220 4.64 15.93 -10.87
C MET A 220 3.92 17.13 -10.25
N PHE A 221 3.92 17.19 -8.91
CA PHE A 221 3.27 18.19 -8.10
C PHE A 221 4.28 18.73 -7.07
N PRO A 222 5.23 19.58 -7.50
CA PRO A 222 6.21 20.17 -6.60
C PRO A 222 5.51 21.10 -5.64
N SER A 223 5.52 20.73 -4.36
CA SER A 223 4.96 21.52 -3.25
C SER A 223 6.00 21.59 -2.13
N PRO A 224 6.03 22.70 -1.36
CA PRO A 224 6.85 22.81 -0.16
C PRO A 224 6.42 21.81 0.95
N GLY A 225 5.28 21.13 0.81
CA GLY A 225 4.82 20.14 1.80
C GLY A 225 3.79 19.14 1.28
N PRO A 226 3.39 18.17 2.11
CA PRO A 226 2.47 17.09 1.73
C PRO A 226 1.01 17.57 1.59
N VAL A 227 0.66 18.73 2.17
CA VAL A 227 -0.68 19.31 2.12
C VAL A 227 -0.66 20.55 1.23
N TRP A 228 -1.56 20.57 0.25
CA TRP A 228 -1.75 21.70 -0.66
C TRP A 228 -2.74 22.71 -0.06
N PRO A 229 -2.47 24.02 -0.13
CA PRO A 229 -3.45 25.04 0.23
C PRO A 229 -4.70 24.91 -0.64
N SER A 230 -5.88 24.86 -0.01
CA SER A 230 -7.14 24.56 -0.70
C SER A 230 -7.44 25.51 -1.86
N LYS A 231 -7.14 26.81 -1.69
CA LYS A 231 -7.33 27.87 -2.69
C LYS A 231 -6.49 27.71 -3.96
N MET A 232 -5.51 26.80 -3.99
CA MET A 232 -4.68 26.58 -5.18
C MET A 232 -5.32 25.61 -6.17
N LEU A 233 -6.33 24.84 -5.77
CA LEU A 233 -6.94 23.80 -6.60
C LEU A 233 -8.44 24.08 -6.79
N PRO A 234 -8.93 24.26 -8.04
CA PRO A 234 -10.35 24.55 -8.29
C PRO A 234 -11.34 23.49 -7.78
N ILE A 235 -10.87 22.27 -7.51
CA ILE A 235 -11.70 21.17 -7.04
C ILE A 235 -12.27 21.41 -5.64
N GLU A 236 -11.57 22.16 -4.77
CA GLU A 236 -12.07 22.41 -3.41
C GLU A 236 -13.36 23.22 -3.43
N SER A 237 -13.35 24.40 -4.06
CA SER A 237 -14.51 25.29 -4.03
C SER A 237 -15.72 24.63 -4.72
N TRP A 238 -15.46 23.78 -5.73
CA TRP A 238 -16.50 22.97 -6.37
C TRP A 238 -17.06 21.89 -5.44
N LEU A 239 -16.21 21.20 -4.68
CA LEU A 239 -16.65 20.21 -3.69
C LEU A 239 -17.52 20.87 -2.62
N GLU A 240 -17.14 22.05 -2.15
CA GLU A 240 -17.90 22.83 -1.16
C GLU A 240 -19.24 23.34 -1.72
N GLU A 241 -19.25 23.87 -2.95
CA GLU A 241 -20.47 24.34 -3.63
C GLU A 241 -21.54 23.24 -3.73
N HIS A 242 -21.11 22.01 -3.98
CA HIS A 242 -22.00 20.85 -4.16
C HIS A 242 -22.13 19.95 -2.92
N PHE A 243 -21.56 20.34 -1.78
CA PHE A 243 -21.57 19.56 -0.54
C PHE A 243 -22.96 19.08 -0.14
N THR A 244 -23.98 19.93 -0.25
CA THR A 244 -25.37 19.59 0.09
C THR A 244 -25.92 18.43 -0.76
N THR A 245 -25.52 18.35 -2.03
CA THR A 245 -25.92 17.25 -2.92
C THR A 245 -25.25 15.95 -2.49
N PHE A 246 -23.92 15.98 -2.32
CA PHE A 246 -23.15 14.80 -1.91
C PHE A 246 -23.62 14.25 -0.57
N ARG A 247 -23.79 15.14 0.41
CA ARG A 247 -24.33 14.79 1.73
C ARG A 247 -25.74 14.22 1.62
N GLY A 248 -26.62 14.88 0.88
CA GLY A 248 -28.03 14.46 0.80
C GLY A 248 -28.20 13.06 0.22
N GLU A 249 -27.40 12.69 -0.78
CA GLU A 249 -27.44 11.33 -1.35
C GLU A 249 -26.73 10.31 -0.46
N LEU A 250 -25.62 10.67 0.19
CA LEU A 250 -24.97 9.80 1.17
C LEU A 250 -25.88 9.53 2.39
N ASP A 251 -26.52 10.54 2.94
CA ASP A 251 -27.45 10.41 4.07
C ASP A 251 -28.63 9.50 3.68
N ALA A 252 -29.16 9.63 2.45
CA ALA A 252 -30.21 8.75 1.93
C ALA A 252 -29.72 7.30 1.77
N LEU A 253 -28.53 7.09 1.21
CA LEU A 253 -27.90 5.78 1.08
C LEU A 253 -27.74 5.10 2.44
N LEU A 254 -27.26 5.83 3.45
CA LEU A 254 -27.01 5.32 4.80
C LEU A 254 -28.30 5.01 5.59
N GLN A 255 -29.46 5.57 5.22
CA GLN A 255 -30.76 5.20 5.80
C GLN A 255 -31.19 3.77 5.42
N HIS A 256 -30.66 3.23 4.32
CA HIS A 256 -30.90 1.85 3.92
C HIS A 256 -29.90 0.92 4.62
N ALA A 257 -30.36 0.27 5.69
CA ALA A 257 -29.54 -0.63 6.50
C ALA A 257 -28.80 -1.66 5.62
N GLY A 258 -27.47 -1.68 5.71
CA GLY A 258 -26.60 -2.62 5.00
C GLY A 258 -26.35 -2.30 3.52
N LEU A 259 -26.99 -1.29 2.92
CA LEU A 259 -26.83 -1.02 1.49
C LEU A 259 -25.42 -0.50 1.14
N PHE A 260 -24.85 0.37 1.97
CA PHE A 260 -23.47 0.85 1.77
C PHE A 260 -22.47 -0.32 1.77
N ASP A 261 -22.58 -1.20 2.78
CA ASP A 261 -21.67 -2.33 2.94
C ASP A 261 -21.87 -3.34 1.79
N ALA A 262 -23.10 -3.57 1.34
CA ALA A 262 -23.38 -4.44 0.19
C ALA A 262 -22.81 -3.90 -1.13
N LEU A 263 -22.87 -2.59 -1.36
CA LEU A 263 -22.26 -1.97 -2.55
C LEU A 263 -20.73 -2.04 -2.49
N HIS A 264 -20.16 -1.80 -1.31
CA HIS A 264 -18.73 -1.96 -1.07
C HIS A 264 -18.27 -3.40 -1.36
N GLU A 265 -18.99 -4.41 -0.86
CA GLU A 265 -18.68 -5.83 -1.11
C GLU A 265 -18.81 -6.20 -2.60
N ALA A 266 -19.81 -5.67 -3.29
CA ALA A 266 -20.05 -5.96 -4.71
C ALA A 266 -18.97 -5.39 -5.63
N GLU A 267 -18.44 -4.22 -5.28
CA GLU A 267 -17.43 -3.48 -6.05
C GLU A 267 -16.05 -3.57 -5.41
N ARG A 268 -15.83 -4.54 -4.51
CA ARG A 268 -14.57 -4.70 -3.77
C ARG A 268 -13.44 -5.04 -4.75
N ASN A 269 -12.78 -4.00 -5.24
CA ASN A 269 -11.47 -4.10 -5.85
C ASN A 269 -10.47 -4.59 -4.79
N ALA A 270 -9.37 -5.20 -5.21
CA ALA A 270 -8.39 -5.81 -4.31
C ALA A 270 -7.85 -4.79 -3.29
N GLU A 271 -8.54 -4.62 -2.17
CA GLU A 271 -8.14 -3.69 -1.12
C GLU A 271 -6.83 -4.16 -0.50
N GLY A 272 -5.88 -3.24 -0.42
CA GLY A 272 -4.68 -3.45 0.37
C GLY A 272 -5.07 -3.69 1.83
N GLN A 273 -4.28 -4.48 2.55
CA GLN A 273 -4.46 -4.69 3.98
C GLN A 273 -4.02 -3.47 4.79
N ASP A 274 -4.64 -2.34 4.51
CA ASP A 274 -4.23 -1.04 5.01
C ASP A 274 -4.91 -0.71 6.34
N HIS A 275 -5.91 -1.47 6.74
CA HIS A 275 -6.67 -1.28 7.97
C HIS A 275 -6.66 -2.53 8.85
N ALA A 276 -6.86 -2.34 10.16
CA ALA A 276 -6.92 -3.46 11.10
C ALA A 276 -8.12 -4.36 10.78
N ARG A 277 -9.35 -3.89 10.98
CA ARG A 277 -10.57 -4.67 10.75
C ARG A 277 -11.10 -4.43 9.33
N ASP A 278 -11.67 -5.44 8.67
CA ASP A 278 -12.33 -5.27 7.36
C ASP A 278 -13.40 -4.17 7.35
N THR A 279 -13.98 -3.86 8.51
CA THR A 279 -14.99 -2.81 8.63
C THR A 279 -14.44 -1.45 9.06
N ASP A 280 -13.14 -1.34 9.34
CA ASP A 280 -12.55 -0.10 9.84
C ASP A 280 -12.56 1.01 8.80
N TRP A 281 -12.32 0.64 7.56
CA TRP A 281 -12.30 1.52 6.42
C TRP A 281 -12.98 0.81 5.27
N THR A 282 -14.22 1.20 4.99
CA THR A 282 -14.98 0.66 3.85
C THR A 282 -15.03 1.70 2.73
N VAL A 283 -14.75 1.24 1.52
CA VAL A 283 -14.64 2.09 0.32
C VAL A 283 -15.78 1.76 -0.64
N LEU A 284 -16.59 2.76 -0.94
CA LEU A 284 -17.54 2.71 -2.05
C LEU A 284 -16.95 3.47 -3.23
N GLU A 285 -16.48 2.74 -4.23
CA GLU A 285 -15.98 3.31 -5.47
C GLU A 285 -17.14 3.82 -6.34
N LEU A 286 -17.02 5.05 -6.82
CA LEU A 286 -17.99 5.66 -7.75
C LEU A 286 -17.42 5.67 -9.17
N ALA A 287 -16.13 5.96 -9.29
CA ALA A 287 -15.44 5.98 -10.55
C ALA A 287 -13.93 5.76 -10.42
N ASP A 288 -13.34 5.14 -11.44
CA ASP A 288 -11.90 5.02 -11.67
C ASP A 288 -11.59 4.95 -13.17
N THR A 289 -11.01 6.03 -13.71
CA THR A 289 -10.74 6.15 -15.16
C THR A 289 -9.63 5.24 -15.67
N ARG A 290 -8.99 4.47 -14.78
CA ARG A 290 -8.00 3.44 -15.14
C ARG A 290 -8.65 2.13 -15.56
N GLU A 291 -9.94 1.95 -15.25
CA GLU A 291 -10.67 0.73 -15.55
C GLU A 291 -11.39 0.78 -16.90
N GLU A 292 -11.71 -0.39 -17.45
CA GLU A 292 -12.49 -0.52 -18.69
C GLU A 292 -13.92 0.05 -18.54
N GLU A 293 -14.50 -0.09 -17.34
CA GLU A 293 -15.78 0.51 -16.97
C GLU A 293 -15.58 1.57 -15.87
N PRO A 294 -15.25 2.83 -16.23
CA PRO A 294 -14.85 3.83 -15.27
C PRO A 294 -15.90 4.25 -14.24
N TRP A 295 -17.18 3.94 -14.44
CA TRP A 295 -18.28 4.39 -13.60
C TRP A 295 -19.02 3.19 -13.03
N LYS A 296 -19.04 3.07 -11.70
CA LYS A 296 -19.67 1.94 -11.02
C LYS A 296 -21.18 2.10 -11.05
N LEU A 297 -21.83 1.44 -12.02
CA LEU A 297 -23.26 1.61 -12.30
C LEU A 297 -24.14 1.31 -11.06
N ALA A 298 -23.78 0.30 -10.27
CA ALA A 298 -24.50 -0.02 -9.04
C ALA A 298 -24.47 1.14 -8.04
N ALA A 299 -23.27 1.69 -7.75
CA ALA A 299 -23.12 2.83 -6.85
C ALA A 299 -23.78 4.10 -7.42
N CYS A 300 -23.56 4.40 -8.70
CA CYS A 300 -24.14 5.58 -9.35
C CYS A 300 -25.67 5.52 -9.49
N SER A 301 -26.28 4.34 -9.47
CA SER A 301 -27.74 4.21 -9.41
C SER A 301 -28.32 4.70 -8.07
N GLN A 302 -27.54 4.60 -6.99
CA GLN A 302 -27.94 5.06 -5.65
C GLN A 302 -27.52 6.52 -5.38
N LEU A 303 -26.52 7.01 -6.10
CA LEU A 303 -25.94 8.35 -5.95
C LEU A 303 -25.96 9.12 -7.30
N PRO A 304 -27.12 9.23 -7.97
CA PRO A 304 -27.18 9.67 -9.37
C PRO A 304 -26.72 11.11 -9.58
N ARG A 305 -27.06 12.04 -8.68
CA ARG A 305 -26.65 13.45 -8.83
C ARG A 305 -25.17 13.63 -8.51
N THR A 306 -24.65 12.87 -7.56
CA THR A 306 -23.23 12.83 -7.22
C THR A 306 -22.41 12.37 -8.42
N CYS A 307 -22.77 11.24 -9.05
CA CYS A 307 -22.08 10.77 -10.24
C CYS A 307 -22.24 11.72 -11.43
N GLU A 308 -23.43 12.29 -11.66
CA GLU A 308 -23.63 13.28 -12.73
C GLU A 308 -22.75 14.52 -12.56
N LEU A 309 -22.61 15.01 -11.32
CA LEU A 309 -21.72 16.14 -11.00
C LEU A 309 -20.25 15.78 -11.26
N LEU A 310 -19.79 14.61 -10.80
CA LEU A 310 -18.43 14.14 -11.01
C LEU A 310 -18.13 13.92 -12.50
N GLN A 311 -19.06 13.39 -13.29
CA GLN A 311 -18.89 13.17 -14.73
C GLN A 311 -18.60 14.45 -15.52
N ARG A 312 -19.08 15.60 -15.04
CA ARG A 312 -18.89 16.90 -15.69
C ARG A 312 -17.53 17.53 -15.38
N ARG A 313 -16.76 16.94 -14.47
CA ARG A 313 -15.46 17.44 -14.07
C ARG A 313 -14.42 17.15 -15.16
N PRO A 314 -13.57 18.14 -15.53
CA PRO A 314 -12.50 17.91 -16.49
C PRO A 314 -11.49 16.87 -16.00
N GLU A 315 -11.34 16.68 -14.69
CA GLU A 315 -10.44 15.68 -14.11
C GLU A 315 -10.77 14.24 -14.57
N PHE A 316 -12.05 13.92 -14.77
CA PHE A 316 -12.49 12.59 -15.25
C PHE A 316 -12.37 12.41 -16.77
N GLN A 317 -11.76 13.38 -17.46
CA GLN A 317 -11.32 13.23 -18.86
C GLN A 317 -9.85 12.77 -18.95
N CYS A 318 -9.19 12.55 -17.81
CA CYS A 318 -7.83 12.04 -17.72
C CYS A 318 -7.80 10.58 -17.24
N ASP A 319 -6.81 9.80 -17.66
CA ASP A 319 -6.67 8.36 -17.35
C ASP A 319 -6.26 8.06 -15.89
N HIS A 320 -6.18 9.07 -15.03
CA HIS A 320 -5.70 8.97 -13.65
C HIS A 320 -6.60 9.72 -12.65
N ALA A 321 -7.91 9.57 -12.78
CA ALA A 321 -8.90 10.15 -11.87
C ALA A 321 -9.76 9.06 -11.26
N ALA A 322 -10.07 9.21 -9.97
CA ALA A 322 -10.97 8.31 -9.27
C ALA A 322 -11.74 9.05 -8.18
N ALA A 323 -12.95 8.58 -7.89
CA ALA A 323 -13.80 9.08 -6.81
C ALA A 323 -14.33 7.93 -5.96
N TYR A 324 -14.20 8.11 -4.64
CA TYR A 324 -14.58 7.13 -3.64
C TYR A 324 -15.33 7.82 -2.51
N ILE A 325 -16.31 7.14 -1.93
CA ILE A 325 -16.85 7.45 -0.62
C ILE A 325 -16.18 6.52 0.39
N ASN A 326 -15.43 7.11 1.32
CA ASN A 326 -14.72 6.38 2.36
C ASN A 326 -15.49 6.51 3.69
N ARG A 327 -15.86 5.38 4.29
CA ARG A 327 -16.44 5.34 5.63
C ARG A 327 -15.41 4.77 6.61
N MET A 328 -15.01 5.59 7.57
CA MET A 328 -14.16 5.15 8.69
C MET A 328 -15.01 4.93 9.95
N ARG A 329 -14.83 3.79 10.61
CA ARG A 329 -15.52 3.50 11.89
C ARG A 329 -14.75 4.04 13.10
N PRO A 330 -15.41 4.29 14.25
CA PRO A 330 -14.71 4.66 15.47
C PRO A 330 -13.63 3.64 15.86
N GLY A 331 -12.45 4.15 16.20
CA GLY A 331 -11.28 3.32 16.52
C GLY A 331 -10.62 2.66 15.31
N ALA A 332 -11.07 2.95 14.08
CA ALA A 332 -10.38 2.53 12.87
C ALA A 332 -8.97 3.09 12.82
N TRP A 333 -8.06 2.26 12.33
CA TRP A 333 -6.69 2.65 12.09
C TRP A 333 -6.26 2.19 10.71
N ILE A 334 -5.77 3.15 9.93
CA ILE A 334 -5.11 2.91 8.65
C ILE A 334 -3.60 2.99 8.88
N LYS A 335 -2.86 1.96 8.45
CA LYS A 335 -1.41 1.95 8.55
C LYS A 335 -0.81 3.06 7.68
N PRO A 336 0.38 3.57 8.01
CA PRO A 336 1.12 4.48 7.14
C PRO A 336 1.27 3.87 5.75
N HIS A 337 0.95 4.60 4.71
CA HIS A 337 1.09 4.12 3.34
C HIS A 337 1.23 5.31 2.41
N MET A 338 1.70 5.04 1.20
CA MET A 338 1.76 6.02 0.14
C MET A 338 0.72 5.65 -0.91
N GLY A 339 -0.03 6.64 -1.38
CA GLY A 339 -0.92 6.45 -2.53
C GLY A 339 -0.12 6.23 -3.82
N GLY A 340 -0.77 5.73 -4.88
CA GLY A 340 -0.17 5.60 -6.20
C GLY A 340 -0.02 6.97 -6.88
N PRO A 341 1.19 7.50 -7.11
CA PRO A 341 1.39 8.72 -7.89
C PRO A 341 1.22 8.45 -9.40
N PRO A 342 1.01 9.50 -10.22
CA PRO A 342 0.89 10.91 -9.83
C PRO A 342 -0.56 11.33 -9.63
N ARG A 343 -0.96 11.64 -8.39
CA ARG A 343 -2.30 12.15 -8.08
C ARG A 343 -2.32 13.06 -6.85
N LEU A 344 -3.12 14.12 -6.92
CA LEU A 344 -3.55 14.88 -5.76
C LEU A 344 -4.90 14.33 -5.28
N VAL A 345 -5.09 14.27 -3.97
CA VAL A 345 -6.33 13.78 -3.36
C VAL A 345 -6.99 14.93 -2.59
N ALA A 346 -8.26 15.19 -2.89
CA ALA A 346 -9.09 16.12 -2.15
C ALA A 346 -10.10 15.34 -1.29
N HIS A 347 -10.18 15.65 0.00
CA HIS A 347 -11.14 15.03 0.91
C HIS A 347 -12.19 16.06 1.32
N LEU A 348 -13.46 15.76 1.04
CA LEU A 348 -14.61 16.49 1.56
C LEU A 348 -15.13 15.75 2.79
N GLY A 349 -14.87 16.31 3.98
CA GLY A 349 -15.24 15.68 5.24
C GLY A 349 -16.73 15.78 5.53
N HIS A 350 -17.35 14.66 5.89
CA HIS A 350 -18.71 14.60 6.45
C HIS A 350 -18.68 13.84 7.78
N LEU A 351 -19.11 14.49 8.85
CA LEU A 351 -19.37 13.83 10.13
C LEU A 351 -20.84 13.43 10.13
N GLY A 352 -21.11 12.13 10.08
CA GLY A 352 -22.45 11.62 10.33
C GLY A 352 -22.91 11.99 11.74
N ASP A 353 -24.20 12.27 11.91
CA ASP A 353 -24.78 12.37 13.25
C ASP A 353 -24.56 11.03 13.96
N LYS A 354 -24.28 11.06 15.28
CA LYS A 354 -24.09 9.85 16.08
C LYS A 354 -25.25 8.89 15.78
N GLU A 355 -24.95 7.70 15.27
CA GLU A 355 -25.91 6.59 15.26
C GLU A 355 -26.36 6.39 16.71
N VAL A 356 -27.55 6.89 17.03
CA VAL A 356 -28.23 6.59 18.30
C VAL A 356 -28.70 5.16 18.13
N THR A 357 -27.87 4.23 18.58
CA THR A 357 -28.21 2.81 18.70
C THR A 357 -29.11 2.58 19.90
#